data_AF-A0A1J3GV28-F1
#
_entry.id   AF-A0A1J3GV28-F1
#
_cell.length_a   1.000
_cell.length_b   1.000
_cell.length_c   1.000
_cell.angle_alpha   90.00
_cell.angle_beta   90.00
_cell.angle_gamma   90.00
#
_symmetry.space_group_name_H-M   'P 1'
#
loop_
_entity.id
_entity.type
_entity.pdbx_description
1 polymer ?
#
loop_
_entity_poly.entity_id
_entity_poly.type
_entity_poly.pdbx_seq_one_letter_code
_entity_poly.pdbx_strand_id
1 'polypeptide(L)'
;VVDQKRAPLDFSSFSKLTNLRVLKLERTTIKLLSESEEAVGFMDVIFPSLESLTLVESNLEEDLMPAFQKFPRLEDLVLKNCDYLGGKMNISAQGFGRLRKLDLIMVRLNELQIEEEAMPNLMELDVQNQGMPLAKAGCPPRRAGPV
;
A
#
# COMPACT_ATOMS: atom_id res chain seq x y z
N VAL A 1 5.25 -14.22 -17.12
CA VAL A 1 4.44 -14.78 -16.03
C VAL A 1 3.04 -14.21 -16.19
N VAL A 2 2.02 -15.05 -16.09
CA VAL A 2 0.64 -14.73 -16.46
C VAL A 2 0.18 -13.46 -15.74
N ASP A 3 -0.04 -12.40 -16.51
CA ASP A 3 -0.71 -11.17 -16.09
C ASP A 3 -2.19 -11.54 -15.86
N GLN A 4 -2.47 -12.16 -14.71
CA GLN A 4 -3.86 -12.28 -14.24
C GLN A 4 -4.29 -10.87 -13.86
N LYS A 5 -4.89 -10.17 -14.83
CA LYS A 5 -5.59 -8.91 -14.61
C LYS A 5 -6.78 -9.19 -13.69
N ARG A 6 -6.51 -9.23 -12.38
CA ARG A 6 -7.53 -9.39 -11.34
C ARG A 6 -8.36 -8.13 -11.31
N ALA A 7 -9.67 -8.28 -11.25
CA ALA A 7 -10.57 -7.15 -11.13
C ALA A 7 -10.22 -6.38 -9.84
N PRO A 8 -10.13 -5.03 -9.90
CA PRO A 8 -9.88 -4.24 -8.71
C PRO A 8 -11.01 -4.43 -7.69
N LEU A 9 -10.65 -4.48 -6.42
CA LEU A 9 -11.64 -4.53 -5.35
C LEU A 9 -12.33 -3.17 -5.21
N ASP A 10 -13.67 -3.20 -5.24
CA ASP A 10 -14.49 -2.04 -4.91
C ASP A 10 -14.82 -2.01 -3.41
N PHE A 11 -14.30 -0.99 -2.72
CA PHE A 11 -14.54 -0.82 -1.30
C PHE A 11 -15.98 -0.39 -0.94
N SER A 12 -16.75 0.12 -1.91
CA SER A 12 -18.13 0.57 -1.68
C SER A 12 -19.02 -0.54 -1.11
N SER A 13 -18.72 -1.80 -1.44
CA SER A 13 -19.42 -2.99 -0.95
C SER A 13 -19.31 -3.18 0.57
N PHE A 14 -18.28 -2.62 1.20
CA PHE A 14 -18.07 -2.72 2.65
C PHE A 14 -18.73 -1.59 3.45
N SER A 15 -19.32 -0.59 2.79
CA SER A 15 -19.99 0.55 3.44
C SER A 15 -21.09 0.14 4.44
N LYS A 16 -21.65 -1.07 4.27
CA LYS A 16 -22.67 -1.63 5.18
C LYS A 16 -22.09 -2.22 6.46
N LEU A 17 -20.77 -2.44 6.53
CA LEU A 17 -20.08 -3.09 7.65
C LEU A 17 -19.58 -2.06 8.67
N THR A 18 -20.48 -1.26 9.23
CA THR A 18 -20.15 -0.12 10.10
C THR A 18 -19.39 -0.47 11.39
N ASN A 19 -19.47 -1.73 11.83
CA ASN A 19 -18.76 -2.24 13.00
C ASN A 19 -17.48 -3.01 12.64
N LEU A 20 -17.06 -3.02 11.37
CA LEU A 20 -15.85 -3.70 10.96
C LEU A 20 -14.63 -2.98 11.54
N ARG A 21 -13.86 -3.70 12.35
CA ARG A 21 -12.63 -3.20 12.99
C ARG A 21 -11.36 -3.74 12.35
N VAL A 22 -11.43 -4.95 11.80
CA VAL A 22 -10.28 -5.62 11.20
C VAL A 22 -10.63 -6.02 9.78
N LEU A 23 -9.84 -5.57 8.82
CA LEU A 23 -9.94 -5.94 7.42
C LEU A 23 -8.62 -6.56 6.98
N LYS A 24 -8.68 -7.82 6.57
CA LYS A 24 -7.55 -8.52 5.96
C LYS A 24 -7.91 -8.92 4.54
N LEU A 25 -7.07 -8.52 3.61
CA LEU A 25 -7.19 -8.85 2.20
C LEU A 25 -5.90 -9.52 1.73
N GLU A 26 -6.04 -10.59 0.95
CA GLU A 26 -4.91 -11.36 0.45
C GLU A 26 -5.05 -11.53 -1.06
N ARG A 27 -3.95 -11.34 -1.80
CA ARG A 27 -3.87 -11.57 -3.25
C ARG A 27 -4.85 -10.69 -4.05
N THR A 28 -4.96 -9.42 -3.67
CA THR A 28 -5.91 -8.46 -4.27
C THR A 28 -5.24 -7.39 -5.11
N THR A 29 -5.94 -6.86 -6.11
CA THR A 29 -5.54 -5.63 -6.80
C THR A 29 -6.37 -4.49 -6.22
N ILE A 30 -5.70 -3.44 -5.75
CA ILE A 30 -6.35 -2.30 -5.14
C ILE A 30 -6.09 -1.07 -5.99
N LYS A 31 -7.19 -0.41 -6.35
CA LYS A 31 -7.22 0.81 -7.13
C LYS A 31 -8.22 1.74 -6.46
N LEU A 32 -7.86 2.99 -6.19
CA LEU A 32 -8.86 3.99 -5.88
C LEU A 32 -9.46 4.39 -7.22
N LEU A 33 -10.79 4.43 -7.32
CA LEU A 33 -11.44 5.07 -8.47
C LEU A 33 -11.22 6.58 -8.29
N SER A 34 -10.03 7.04 -8.66
CA SER A 34 -9.61 8.43 -8.64
C SER A 34 -10.35 9.19 -9.75
N GLU A 35 -11.63 9.49 -9.51
CA GLU A 35 -12.44 10.36 -10.37
C GLU A 35 -13.29 11.35 -9.55
N SER A 36 -12.76 11.93 -8.47
CA SER A 36 -13.11 13.31 -8.02
C SER A 36 -12.34 13.68 -6.74
N GLU A 37 -12.16 14.99 -6.50
CA GLU A 37 -11.69 15.58 -5.24
C GLU A 37 -12.58 15.22 -4.02
N GLU A 38 -13.70 14.51 -4.22
CA GLU A 38 -14.61 14.04 -3.17
C GLU A 38 -14.22 12.68 -2.57
N ALA A 39 -13.24 11.97 -3.15
CA ALA A 39 -12.73 10.71 -2.60
C ALA A 39 -12.03 10.86 -1.22
N VAL A 40 -11.71 12.11 -0.84
CA VAL A 40 -11.03 12.48 0.40
C VAL A 40 -11.88 12.19 1.66
N GLY A 41 -13.21 12.07 1.50
CA GLY A 41 -14.16 11.69 2.55
C GLY A 41 -14.81 10.32 2.37
N PHE A 42 -14.25 9.45 1.51
CA PHE A 42 -14.90 8.17 1.21
C PHE A 42 -14.49 7.05 2.18
N MET A 43 -13.25 7.09 2.68
CA MET A 43 -12.71 6.01 3.52
C MET A 43 -13.16 6.08 4.98
N ASP A 44 -13.27 7.28 5.55
CA ASP A 44 -13.88 7.52 6.86
C ASP A 44 -15.38 7.18 6.86
N VAL A 45 -16.06 7.34 5.72
CA VAL A 45 -17.48 6.98 5.55
C VAL A 45 -17.68 5.47 5.37
N ILE A 46 -16.82 4.79 4.58
CA ILE A 46 -16.95 3.33 4.36
C ILE A 46 -16.51 2.54 5.59
N PHE A 47 -15.46 2.99 6.27
CA PHE A 47 -14.80 2.25 7.35
C PHE A 47 -14.63 3.13 8.60
N PRO A 48 -15.72 3.60 9.23
CA PRO A 48 -15.66 4.53 10.36
C PRO A 48 -15.05 3.91 11.62
N SER A 49 -15.07 2.57 11.71
CA SER A 49 -14.64 1.80 12.88
C SER A 49 -13.38 0.97 12.64
N LEU A 50 -12.75 1.09 11.47
CA LEU A 50 -11.61 0.24 11.13
C LEU A 50 -10.37 0.62 11.95
N GLU A 51 -9.88 -0.35 12.70
CA GLU A 51 -8.75 -0.25 13.63
C GLU A 51 -7.50 -0.94 13.04
N SER A 52 -7.66 -1.99 12.23
CA SER A 52 -6.55 -2.73 11.64
C SER A 52 -6.80 -3.06 10.17
N LEU A 53 -5.84 -2.73 9.31
CA LEU A 53 -5.82 -3.06 7.89
C LEU A 53 -4.58 -3.89 7.57
N THR A 54 -4.80 -5.10 7.04
CA THR A 54 -3.73 -5.97 6.56
C THR A 54 -3.93 -6.32 5.10
N LEU A 55 -2.95 -5.98 4.27
CA LEU A 55 -2.87 -6.37 2.87
C LEU A 55 -1.71 -7.35 2.68
N VAL A 56 -1.99 -8.49 2.05
CA VAL A 56 -0.98 -9.53 1.80
C VAL A 56 -0.93 -9.82 0.31
N GLU A 57 0.28 -9.88 -0.27
CA GLU A 57 0.51 -10.24 -1.68
C GLU A 57 -0.36 -9.44 -2.66
N SER A 58 -0.57 -8.15 -2.36
CA SER A 58 -1.48 -7.29 -3.13
C SER A 58 -0.73 -6.32 -4.04
N ASN A 59 -1.31 -6.04 -5.20
CA ASN A 59 -0.78 -5.06 -6.15
C ASN A 59 -1.49 -3.72 -5.92
N LEU A 60 -0.71 -2.67 -5.70
CA LEU A 60 -1.18 -1.30 -5.56
C LEU A 60 -0.90 -0.57 -6.87
N GLU A 61 -1.92 0.04 -7.48
CA GLU A 61 -1.75 0.79 -8.73
C GLU A 61 -1.17 2.19 -8.49
N GLU A 62 -1.40 2.76 -7.31
CA GLU A 62 -0.97 4.09 -6.89
C GLU A 62 -0.52 4.10 -5.42
N ASP A 63 -0.02 5.24 -4.95
CA ASP A 63 0.27 5.44 -3.53
C ASP A 63 -1.04 5.55 -2.75
N LEU A 64 -1.29 4.56 -1.88
CA LEU A 64 -2.51 4.49 -1.08
C LEU A 64 -2.34 5.08 0.32
N MET A 65 -1.15 5.54 0.71
CA MET A 65 -0.95 6.22 1.99
C MET A 65 -1.91 7.41 2.19
N PRO A 66 -2.13 8.30 1.19
CA PRO A 66 -3.06 9.42 1.31
C PRO A 66 -4.50 9.02 1.62
N ALA A 67 -4.89 7.81 1.22
CA ALA A 67 -6.22 7.28 1.47
C ALA A 67 -6.28 6.56 2.82
N PHE A 68 -5.31 5.68 3.11
CA PHE A 68 -5.26 4.94 4.37
C PHE A 68 -5.16 5.85 5.60
N GLN A 69 -4.48 6.99 5.48
CA GLN A 69 -4.41 7.97 6.57
C GLN A 69 -5.75 8.64 6.93
N LYS A 70 -6.80 8.46 6.11
CA LYS A 70 -8.14 9.01 6.36
C LYS A 70 -8.97 8.12 7.28
N PHE A 71 -8.54 6.89 7.57
CA PHE A 71 -9.24 6.04 8.51
C PHE A 71 -9.14 6.63 9.93
N PRO A 72 -10.27 7.04 10.53
CA PRO A 72 -10.24 7.85 11.76
C PRO A 72 -9.80 7.08 13.00
N ARG A 73 -9.82 5.75 12.94
CA ARG A 73 -9.52 4.85 14.06
C ARG A 73 -8.39 3.86 13.77
N LEU A 74 -7.71 3.98 12.63
CA LEU A 74 -6.68 3.02 12.26
C LEU A 74 -5.51 3.10 13.23
N GLU A 75 -5.22 1.97 13.88
CA GLU A 75 -4.12 1.78 14.81
C GLU A 75 -3.02 0.90 14.18
N ASP A 76 -3.40 -0.07 13.33
CA ASP A 76 -2.45 -0.99 12.68
C ASP A 76 -2.59 -0.98 11.16
N LEU A 77 -1.47 -0.75 10.46
CA LEU A 77 -1.37 -0.87 9.01
C LEU A 77 -0.24 -1.83 8.64
N VAL A 78 -0.60 -2.93 7.97
CA VAL A 78 0.36 -3.97 7.55
C VAL A 78 0.24 -4.21 6.04
N LEU A 79 1.28 -3.89 5.29
CA LEU A 79 1.45 -4.24 3.89
C LEU A 79 2.53 -5.33 3.79
N LYS A 80 2.13 -6.56 3.45
CA LYS A 80 3.03 -7.72 3.42
C LYS A 80 3.18 -8.29 2.02
N ASN A 81 4.40 -8.32 1.52
CA ASN A 81 4.72 -8.73 0.15
C ASN A 81 3.87 -7.99 -0.90
N CYS A 82 3.52 -6.73 -0.62
CA CYS A 82 2.75 -5.91 -1.55
C CYS A 82 3.67 -5.26 -2.58
N ASP A 83 3.14 -4.98 -3.76
CA ASP A 83 3.91 -4.40 -4.86
C ASP A 83 3.28 -3.09 -5.34
N TYR A 84 4.12 -2.08 -5.52
CA TYR A 84 3.74 -0.78 -6.05
C TYR A 84 4.78 -0.31 -7.07
N LEU A 85 4.38 -0.16 -8.34
CA LEU A 85 5.27 0.20 -9.43
C LEU A 85 5.94 1.57 -9.24
N GLY A 86 5.25 2.52 -8.62
CA GLY A 86 5.81 3.85 -8.39
C GLY A 86 6.91 3.88 -7.34
N GLY A 87 6.96 2.88 -6.44
CA GLY A 87 8.04 2.70 -5.46
C GLY A 87 8.22 3.86 -4.48
N LYS A 88 7.34 4.86 -4.46
CA LYS A 88 7.41 6.05 -3.61
C LYS A 88 6.10 6.24 -2.87
N MET A 89 6.14 6.16 -1.56
CA MET A 89 4.96 6.38 -0.71
C MET A 89 5.11 7.65 0.12
N ASN A 90 4.02 8.37 0.34
CA ASN A 90 4.03 9.66 1.02
C ASN A 90 2.99 9.68 2.13
N ILE A 91 3.43 10.03 3.34
CA ILE A 91 2.56 10.25 4.49
C ILE A 91 2.51 11.75 4.74
N SER A 92 1.33 12.35 4.58
CA SER A 92 1.16 13.80 4.72
C SER A 92 1.26 14.26 6.17
N ALA A 93 1.43 15.56 6.36
CA ALA A 93 1.37 16.20 7.66
C ALA A 93 0.03 15.87 8.33
N GLN A 94 0.07 15.61 9.64
CA GLN A 94 -1.09 15.17 10.44
C GLN A 94 -1.76 13.87 9.95
N GLY A 95 -1.15 13.16 9.00
CA GLY A 95 -1.60 11.85 8.55
C GLY A 95 -1.52 10.83 9.68
N PHE A 96 -2.45 9.87 9.70
CA PHE A 96 -2.43 8.74 10.63
C PHE A 96 -2.41 9.15 12.12
N GLY A 97 -3.37 9.96 12.55
CA GLY A 97 -3.40 10.50 13.92
C GLY A 97 -3.44 9.44 15.05
N ARG A 98 -3.85 8.20 14.79
CA ARG A 98 -3.95 7.12 15.78
C ARG A 98 -3.07 5.90 15.52
N LEU A 99 -2.31 5.91 14.44
CA LEU A 99 -1.53 4.74 14.04
C LEU A 99 -0.45 4.45 15.08
N ARG A 100 -0.46 3.22 15.59
CA ARG A 100 0.52 2.68 16.55
C ARG A 100 1.53 1.79 15.86
N LYS A 101 1.12 1.10 14.78
CA LYS A 101 1.96 0.15 14.06
C LYS A 101 1.89 0.36 12.55
N LEU A 102 3.07 0.44 11.93
CA LEU A 102 3.24 0.47 10.49
C LEU A 102 4.25 -0.58 10.05
N ASP A 103 3.77 -1.65 9.40
CA ASP A 103 4.63 -2.67 8.78
C ASP A 103 4.53 -2.55 7.24
N LEU A 104 5.63 -2.19 6.60
CA LEU A 104 5.76 -2.03 5.16
C LEU A 104 6.78 -3.03 4.61
N ILE A 105 6.34 -4.27 4.37
CA ILE A 105 7.12 -5.31 3.71
C ILE A 105 6.74 -5.31 2.23
N MET A 106 7.45 -4.49 1.46
CA MET A 106 7.14 -4.22 0.06
C MET A 106 8.09 -4.97 -0.88
N VAL A 107 7.58 -5.43 -2.02
CA VAL A 107 8.41 -5.95 -3.12
C VAL A 107 9.30 -4.84 -3.68
N ARG A 108 8.75 -3.63 -3.78
CA ARG A 108 9.44 -2.42 -4.24
C ARG A 108 9.03 -1.22 -3.40
N LEU A 109 9.96 -0.70 -2.61
CA LEU A 109 9.84 0.59 -1.93
C LEU A 109 11.18 1.30 -2.00
N ASN A 110 11.28 2.26 -2.91
CA ASN A 110 12.47 3.07 -3.15
C ASN A 110 12.55 4.24 -2.16
N GLU A 111 11.40 4.84 -1.83
CA GLU A 111 11.31 6.02 -0.98
C GLU A 111 10.02 5.99 -0.14
N LEU A 112 10.14 6.34 1.15
CA LEU A 112 9.02 6.64 2.03
C LEU A 112 9.21 8.06 2.56
N GLN A 113 8.36 8.98 2.11
CA GLN A 113 8.36 10.36 2.59
C GLN A 113 7.37 10.51 3.74
N ILE A 114 7.83 11.09 4.84
CA ILE A 114 7.03 11.34 6.03
C ILE A 114 7.15 12.84 6.32
N GLU A 115 6.03 13.56 6.20
CA GLU A 115 5.98 14.98 6.52
C GLU A 115 5.96 15.24 8.04
N GLU A 116 6.22 16.48 8.43
CA GLU A 116 6.20 16.91 9.83
C GLU A 116 4.84 16.64 10.50
N GLU A 117 4.85 16.28 11.79
CA GLU A 117 3.65 15.94 12.58
C GLU A 117 2.85 14.71 12.08
N ALA A 118 3.39 13.90 11.15
CA ALA A 118 2.77 12.63 10.76
C ALA A 118 2.92 11.56 11.85
N MET A 119 1.89 10.71 11.99
CA MET A 119 1.88 9.54 12.88
C MET A 119 2.34 9.82 14.33
N PRO A 120 1.74 10.78 15.05
CA PRO A 120 2.22 11.23 16.36
C PRO A 120 2.17 10.14 17.46
N ASN A 121 1.45 9.04 17.23
CA ASN A 121 1.27 7.94 18.18
C ASN A 121 2.00 6.64 17.79
N LEU A 122 2.88 6.69 16.78
CA LEU A 122 3.56 5.50 16.27
C LEU A 122 4.48 4.89 17.32
N MET A 123 4.34 3.58 17.54
CA MET A 123 5.13 2.79 18.49
C MET A 123 6.00 1.76 17.79
N GLU A 124 5.52 1.20 16.67
CA GLU A 124 6.21 0.20 15.87
C GLU A 124 6.29 0.63 14.41
N LEU A 125 7.51 0.60 13.86
CA LEU A 125 7.77 0.83 12.45
C LEU A 125 8.70 -0.27 11.93
N ASP A 126 8.21 -1.09 11.01
CA ASP A 126 9.01 -2.05 10.27
C ASP A 126 8.92 -1.75 8.77
N VAL A 127 10.05 -1.48 8.12
CA VAL A 127 10.12 -1.18 6.69
C VAL A 127 11.13 -2.10 6.04
N GLN A 128 10.64 -2.95 5.15
CA GLN A 128 11.44 -3.93 4.43
C GLN A 128 11.20 -3.80 2.94
N ASN A 129 12.25 -3.48 2.20
CA ASN A 129 12.26 -3.60 0.75
C ASN A 129 12.84 -4.97 0.38
N GLN A 130 12.00 -5.86 -0.16
CA GLN A 130 12.43 -7.20 -0.56
C GLN A 130 13.30 -7.16 -1.82
N GLY A 131 13.19 -6.08 -2.62
CA GLY A 131 13.87 -5.93 -3.89
C GLY A 131 13.36 -6.92 -4.94
N MET A 132 13.32 -6.50 -6.21
CA MET A 132 13.26 -7.49 -7.29
C MET A 132 14.59 -8.28 -7.31
N PRO A 133 14.58 -9.62 -7.42
CA PRO A 133 15.81 -10.32 -7.77
C PRO A 133 16.30 -9.72 -9.09
N LEU A 134 17.48 -9.10 -9.06
CA LEU A 134 18.20 -8.69 -10.25
C LEU A 134 18.20 -9.89 -11.19
N ALA A 135 17.42 -9.83 -12.26
CA ALA A 135 17.57 -10.78 -13.35
C ALA A 135 19.05 -10.68 -13.74
N LYS A 136 19.82 -11.75 -13.49
CA LYS A 136 21.25 -11.79 -13.78
C LYS A 136 21.43 -11.24 -15.18
N ALA A 137 22.11 -10.11 -15.30
CA ALA A 137 22.44 -9.50 -16.58
C ALA A 137 23.03 -10.62 -17.45
N GLY A 138 22.27 -11.04 -18.47
CA GLY A 138 22.75 -12.04 -19.40
C GLY A 138 24.05 -11.50 -19.98
N CYS A 139 25.15 -12.23 -19.80
CA CYS A 139 26.40 -11.90 -20.46
C CYS A 139 26.11 -11.68 -21.95
N PRO A 140 26.44 -10.53 -22.55
CA PRO A 140 26.28 -10.37 -23.98
C PRO A 140 27.17 -11.41 -24.67
N PRO A 141 26.71 -12.04 -25.77
CA PRO A 141 27.50 -13.04 -26.46
C PRO A 141 28.82 -12.41 -26.90
N ARG A 142 29.94 -13.08 -26.57
CA ARG A 142 31.27 -12.70 -27.06
C ARG A 142 31.20 -12.67 -28.59
N ARG A 143 31.42 -11.50 -29.19
CA ARG A 143 31.70 -11.40 -30.63
C ARG A 143 32.88 -12.32 -30.94
N ALA A 144 32.63 -13.39 -31.68
CA ALA A 144 33.69 -14.07 -32.40
C ALA A 144 34.20 -13.07 -33.45
N GLY A 145 35.45 -12.63 -33.31
CA GLY A 145 36.14 -11.90 -34.37
C GLY A 145 36.35 -12.82 -35.58
N PRO A 146 36.38 -12.28 -36.81
CA PRO A 146 36.63 -13.09 -37.99
C PRO A 146 38.07 -13.62 -38.00
N VAL A 147 38.19 -14.82 -38.58
CA VAL A 147 39.37 -15.69 -38.70
C VAL A 147 40.52 -15.01 -39.43
#